data_AF-A0A951CD46-F1
#
_entry.id   AF-A0A951CD46-F1
#
_cell.length_a   1.000
_cell.length_b   1.000
_cell.length_c   1.000
_cell.angle_alpha   90.00
_cell.angle_beta   90.00
_cell.angle_gamma   90.00
#
_symmetry.space_group_name_H-M   'P 1'
#
loop_
_entity.id
_entity.type
_entity.pdbx_description
1 polymer ?
#
loop_
_entity_poly.entity_id
_entity_poly.type
_entity_poly.pdbx_seq_one_letter_code
_entity_poly.pdbx_strand_id
1 'polypeptide(L)'
;FNASQRIPDVPYHKFAELIGLKGIFVDNPDRVGAAWEEALAADRPVVVEFKTDPEVPPLPPHITFAQAKNFMSAVLSDPNASEMVKGTVKDAIQGILPHKK
;
A
#
# COMPACT_ATOMS: atom_id res chain seq x y z
N PHE A 1 -14.29 13.51 7.88
CA PHE A 1 -14.21 14.59 6.87
C PHE A 1 -13.74 14.00 5.56
N ASN A 2 -14.50 14.11 4.46
CA ASN A 2 -14.12 13.55 3.14
C ASN A 2 -12.79 14.11 2.59
N ALA A 3 -12.40 15.33 3.00
CA ALA A 3 -11.18 15.97 2.54
C ALA A 3 -9.88 15.32 3.05
N SER A 4 -9.88 14.62 4.19
CA SER A 4 -8.66 13.94 4.68
C SER A 4 -8.36 12.64 3.93
N GLN A 5 -9.34 12.11 3.20
CA GLN A 5 -9.22 10.86 2.43
C GLN A 5 -8.89 11.10 0.95
N ARG A 6 -8.92 12.36 0.49
CA ARG A 6 -8.56 12.75 -0.88
C ARG A 6 -7.48 13.82 -0.84
N ILE A 7 -6.24 13.34 -0.76
CA ILE A 7 -5.04 14.16 -0.80
C ILE A 7 -4.61 14.27 -2.28
N PRO A 8 -4.16 15.45 -2.75
CA PRO A 8 -3.58 15.56 -4.09
C PRO A 8 -2.39 14.62 -4.25
N ASP A 9 -2.19 14.13 -5.47
CA ASP A 9 -0.98 13.38 -5.81
C ASP A 9 0.24 14.30 -5.70
N VAL A 10 1.22 13.89 -4.89
CA VAL A 10 2.46 14.63 -4.66
C VAL A 10 3.62 13.68 -4.98
N PRO A 11 4.37 13.90 -6.08
CA PRO A 11 5.47 13.01 -6.45
C PRO A 11 6.69 13.27 -5.54
N TYR A 12 6.73 12.62 -4.39
CA TYR A 12 7.77 12.77 -3.37
C TYR A 12 9.17 12.44 -3.90
N HIS A 13 9.30 11.43 -4.76
CA HIS A 13 10.56 11.09 -5.42
C HIS A 13 11.08 12.26 -6.29
N LYS A 14 10.20 12.99 -6.98
CA LYS A 14 10.57 14.18 -7.76
C LYS A 14 10.95 15.35 -6.87
N PHE A 15 10.23 15.55 -5.77
CA PHE A 15 10.63 16.56 -4.80
C PHE A 15 12.02 16.26 -4.21
N ALA A 16 12.31 14.99 -3.91
CA ALA A 16 13.63 14.55 -3.44
C ALA A 16 14.74 14.89 -4.46
N GLU A 17 14.52 14.61 -5.75
CA GLU A 17 15.45 14.97 -6.83
C GLU A 17 15.73 16.49 -6.84
N LEU A 18 14.72 17.34 -6.65
CA LEU A 18 14.86 18.80 -6.67
C LEU A 18 15.73 19.35 -5.53
N ILE A 19 15.74 18.67 -4.37
CA ILE A 19 16.53 19.09 -3.20
C ILE A 19 17.88 18.36 -3.10
N GLY A 20 18.29 17.66 -4.15
CA GLY A 20 19.59 16.98 -4.24
C GLY A 20 19.64 15.58 -3.62
N LEU A 21 18.49 15.04 -3.21
CA LEU A 21 18.38 13.65 -2.78
C LEU A 21 18.15 12.72 -3.98
N LYS A 22 18.31 11.42 -3.77
CA LYS A 22 17.93 10.43 -4.77
C LYS A 22 16.43 10.12 -4.63
N GLY A 23 15.67 10.21 -5.71
CA GLY A 23 14.28 9.76 -5.77
C GLY A 23 14.16 8.42 -6.50
N ILE A 24 13.41 7.47 -5.93
CA ILE A 24 13.06 6.20 -6.56
C ILE A 24 11.55 6.04 -6.48
N PHE A 25 10.89 5.77 -7.61
CA PHE A 25 9.46 5.49 -7.67
C PHE A 25 9.22 4.01 -8.01
N VAL A 26 8.32 3.38 -7.27
CA VAL A 26 7.97 1.96 -7.42
C VAL A 26 6.46 1.83 -7.62
N ASP A 27 6.05 1.50 -8.84
CA ASP A 27 4.66 1.24 -9.23
C ASP A 27 4.40 -0.22 -9.63
N ASN A 28 5.42 -1.06 -9.55
CA ASN A 28 5.35 -2.49 -9.81
C ASN A 28 5.92 -3.27 -8.61
N PRO A 29 5.19 -4.24 -8.04
CA PRO A 29 5.66 -5.05 -6.91
C PRO A 29 6.98 -5.81 -7.19
N ASP A 30 7.23 -6.22 -8.44
CA ASP A 30 8.46 -6.93 -8.82
C ASP A 30 9.72 -6.05 -8.68
N ARG A 31 9.53 -4.72 -8.63
CA ARG A 31 10.61 -3.74 -8.48
C ARG A 31 10.98 -3.45 -7.03
N VAL A 32 10.21 -3.92 -6.04
CA VAL A 32 10.42 -3.61 -4.62
C VAL A 32 11.81 -4.02 -4.16
N GLY A 33 12.25 -5.25 -4.49
CA GLY A 33 13.58 -5.74 -4.10
C GLY A 33 14.71 -4.89 -4.68
N ALA A 34 14.69 -4.68 -6.00
CA ALA A 34 15.69 -3.88 -6.70
C ALA A 34 15.73 -2.41 -6.22
N ALA A 35 14.57 -1.82 -5.91
CA ALA A 35 14.49 -0.46 -5.38
C ALA A 35 15.16 -0.34 -4.00
N TRP A 36 15.01 -1.34 -3.14
CA TRP A 36 15.69 -1.39 -1.85
C TRP A 36 17.20 -1.57 -2.00
N GLU A 37 17.65 -2.47 -2.87
CA GLU A 37 19.07 -2.63 -3.17
C GLU A 37 19.68 -1.32 -3.67
N GLU A 38 19.01 -0.66 -4.59
CA GLU A 38 19.43 0.63 -5.15
C GLU A 38 19.45 1.75 -4.10
N ALA A 39 18.47 1.79 -3.19
CA ALA A 39 18.38 2.79 -2.14
C ALA A 39 19.47 2.59 -1.07
N LEU A 40 19.69 1.35 -0.63
CA LEU A 40 20.65 1.00 0.40
C LEU A 40 22.10 1.12 -0.09
N ALA A 41 22.35 0.97 -1.39
CA ALA A 41 23.66 1.15 -2.00
C ALA A 41 23.98 2.61 -2.38
N ALA A 42 23.05 3.54 -2.21
CA ALA A 42 23.23 4.92 -2.64
C ALA A 42 24.27 5.69 -1.79
N ASP A 43 24.98 6.60 -2.44
CA ASP A 43 25.99 7.48 -1.84
C ASP A 43 25.40 8.73 -1.17
N ARG A 44 24.07 8.86 -1.14
CA ARG A 44 23.32 10.03 -0.67
C ARG A 44 21.96 9.61 -0.10
N PRO A 45 21.28 10.47 0.68
CA PRO A 45 19.95 10.13 1.18
C PRO A 45 18.96 9.91 0.05
N VAL A 46 18.08 8.92 0.25
CA VAL A 46 17.14 8.42 -0.77
C VAL A 46 15.70 8.51 -0.26
N VAL A 47 14.79 8.95 -1.12
CA VAL A 47 13.35 8.78 -0.95
C VAL A 47 12.88 7.70 -1.90
N VAL A 48 12.34 6.61 -1.34
CA VAL A 48 11.67 5.55 -2.10
C VAL A 48 10.17 5.72 -1.93
N GLU A 49 9.49 6.04 -3.03
CA GLU A 49 8.05 6.24 -3.08
C GLU A 49 7.37 5.00 -3.69
N PHE A 50 6.46 4.39 -2.93
CA PHE A 50 5.68 3.24 -3.37
C PHE A 50 4.27 3.67 -3.71
N LYS A 51 3.82 3.37 -4.93
CA LYS A 51 2.41 3.41 -5.28
C LYS A 51 1.75 2.13 -4.77
N THR A 52 0.93 2.26 -3.73
CA THR A 52 0.19 1.13 -3.13
C THR A 52 -1.29 1.20 -3.46
N ASP A 53 -1.98 0.07 -3.32
CA ASP A 53 -3.44 0.01 -3.45
C ASP A 53 -4.10 0.65 -2.21
N PRO A 54 -4.95 1.69 -2.37
CA PRO A 54 -5.67 2.30 -1.26
C PRO A 54 -6.78 1.42 -0.68
N GLU A 55 -7.23 0.39 -1.40
CA GLU A 55 -8.37 -0.47 -1.03
C GLU A 55 -7.98 -1.69 -0.18
N VAL A 56 -6.69 -1.85 0.13
CA VAL A 56 -6.23 -2.92 1.03
C VAL A 56 -6.26 -2.39 2.47
N PRO A 57 -7.24 -2.82 3.30
CA PRO A 57 -7.30 -2.37 4.68
C PRO A 57 -6.08 -2.89 5.45
N PRO A 58 -5.44 -2.06 6.30
CA PRO A 58 -4.40 -2.54 7.18
C PRO A 58 -5.03 -3.54 8.17
N LEU A 59 -4.86 -4.84 7.91
CA LEU A 59 -5.26 -5.89 8.84
C LEU A 59 -4.32 -5.82 10.04
N PRO A 60 -4.82 -5.57 11.26
CA PRO A 60 -3.94 -5.48 12.42
C PRO A 60 -3.30 -6.85 12.69
N PRO A 61 -1.96 -6.93 12.89
CA PRO A 61 -1.27 -8.21 13.08
C PRO A 61 -1.56 -8.88 14.43
N HIS A 62 -2.13 -8.16 15.40
CA HIS A 62 -2.41 -8.65 16.75
C HIS A 62 -3.81 -8.25 17.23
N ILE A 63 -4.84 -8.78 16.58
CA ILE A 63 -6.21 -8.67 17.05
C ILE A 63 -6.78 -10.03 17.42
N THR A 64 -7.37 -10.09 18.60
CA THR A 64 -8.24 -11.20 18.99
C THR A 64 -9.43 -11.29 18.02
N PHE A 65 -10.01 -12.47 17.84
CA PHE A 65 -11.13 -12.70 16.92
C PHE A 65 -12.31 -11.72 17.13
N ALA A 66 -12.50 -11.24 18.37
CA ALA A 66 -13.49 -10.24 18.73
C ALA A 66 -13.20 -8.85 18.11
N GLN A 67 -11.93 -8.44 18.05
CA GLN A 67 -11.51 -7.17 17.45
C GLN A 67 -11.58 -7.23 15.92
N ALA A 68 -11.31 -8.40 15.32
CA ALA A 68 -11.53 -8.62 13.88
C ALA A 68 -13.01 -8.51 13.51
N LYS A 69 -13.92 -9.07 14.34
CA LYS A 69 -15.37 -8.96 14.12
C LYS A 69 -15.86 -7.50 14.18
N ASN A 70 -15.35 -6.71 15.12
CA ASN A 70 -15.71 -5.30 15.23
C ASN A 70 -15.14 -4.47 14.07
N PHE A 71 -13.91 -4.76 13.64
CA PHE A 71 -13.32 -4.15 12.45
C PHE A 71 -14.13 -4.47 11.19
N MET A 72 -14.49 -5.74 10.98
CA MET A 72 -15.35 -6.16 9.87
C MET A 72 -16.75 -5.52 9.95
N SER A 73 -17.33 -5.40 11.14
CA SER A 73 -18.63 -4.73 11.33
C SER A 73 -18.56 -3.24 11.01
N ALA A 74 -17.45 -2.58 11.33
CA ALA A 74 -17.20 -1.19 10.98
C ALA A 74 -17.00 -1.04 9.46
N VAL A 75 -16.24 -1.94 8.83
CA VAL A 75 -16.08 -1.99 7.36
C VAL A 75 -17.42 -2.19 6.68
N LEU A 76 -18.28 -3.12 7.14
CA LEU A 76 -19.61 -3.34 6.56
C LEU A 76 -20.57 -2.15 6.71
N SER A 77 -20.30 -1.23 7.64
CA SER A 77 -21.11 -0.03 7.86
C SER A 77 -20.67 1.16 7.01
N ASP A 78 -19.57 1.03 6.25
CA ASP A 78 -19.09 2.04 5.32
C ASP A 78 -19.88 2.00 4.00
N PRO A 79 -20.42 3.11 3.48
CA PRO A 79 -21.09 3.14 2.19
C PRO A 79 -20.22 2.66 1.01
N ASN A 80 -18.88 2.68 1.13
CA ASN A 80 -17.95 2.16 0.13
C ASN A 80 -17.47 0.73 0.42
N ALA A 81 -18.02 0.06 1.43
CA ALA A 81 -17.63 -1.30 1.86
C ALA A 81 -17.61 -2.31 0.71
N SER A 82 -18.48 -2.14 -0.29
CA SER A 82 -18.64 -3.11 -1.37
C SER A 82 -17.45 -3.16 -2.33
N GLU A 83 -16.69 -2.08 -2.47
CA GLU A 83 -15.49 -2.04 -3.33
C GLU A 83 -14.28 -2.61 -2.58
N MET A 84 -14.07 -2.18 -1.33
CA MET A 84 -13.02 -2.67 -0.43
C MET A 84 -13.12 -4.18 -0.15
N VAL A 85 -14.34 -4.70 0.06
CA VAL A 85 -14.58 -6.14 0.27
C VAL A 85 -14.32 -6.94 -1.02
N LYS A 86 -14.66 -6.41 -2.19
CA LYS A 86 -14.37 -7.08 -3.47
C LYS A 86 -12.87 -7.15 -3.75
N GLY A 87 -12.12 -6.08 -3.45
CA GLY A 87 -10.66 -6.06 -3.54
C GLY A 87 -10.02 -7.09 -2.61
N THR A 88 -10.37 -7.03 -1.32
CA THR A 88 -9.83 -7.93 -0.29
C THR A 88 -10.12 -9.41 -0.57
N VAL A 89 -11.33 -9.75 -1.04
CA VAL A 89 -11.69 -11.14 -1.39
C VAL A 89 -10.96 -11.61 -2.65
N LYS A 90 -10.81 -10.75 -3.66
CA LYS A 90 -10.11 -11.08 -4.89
C LYS A 90 -8.63 -11.34 -4.64
N ASP A 91 -7.99 -10.52 -3.82
CA ASP A 91 -6.58 -10.67 -3.45
C ASP A 91 -6.35 -11.90 -2.55
N ALA A 92 -7.26 -12.18 -1.62
CA ALA A 92 -7.21 -13.42 -0.84
C ALA A 92 -7.34 -14.67 -1.72
N ILE A 93 -8.21 -14.64 -2.75
CA ILE A 93 -8.35 -15.75 -3.70
C ILE A 93 -7.09 -15.86 -4.58
N GLN A 94 -6.51 -14.76 -5.04
CA GLN A 94 -5.27 -14.77 -5.82
C GLN A 94 -4.05 -15.22 -5.01
N GLY A 95 -3.99 -14.89 -3.71
CA GLY A 95 -2.93 -15.35 -2.81
C GLY A 95 -3.04 -16.82 -2.40
N ILE A 96 -4.23 -17.42 -2.48
CA ILE A 96 -4.48 -18.85 -2.17
C ILE A 96 -4.38 -19.73 -3.43
N LEU A 97 -4.53 -19.16 -4.63
CA LEU A 97 -4.39 -19.92 -5.87
C LEU A 97 -2.92 -20.35 -6.06
N PRO A 98 -2.61 -21.66 -6.09
CA PRO A 98 -1.26 -22.14 -6.27
C PRO A 98 -0.76 -21.71 -7.65
N HIS A 99 0.36 -20.99 -7.69
CA HIS A 99 1.11 -20.78 -8.92
C HIS A 99 1.49 -22.16 -9.49
N LYS A 100 0.86 -22.55 -10.60
CA LYS A 100 1.37 -23.66 -11.41
C LYS A 100 2.70 -23.21 -12.03
N LYS A 101 3.74 -24.03 -11.81
CA LYS A 101 5.03 -23.96 -12.48
C LYS A 101 4.89 -23.89 -14.00
#